data_AF-A0A2I4CC06-F1
#
_entry.id   AF-A0A2I4CC06-F1
#
_cell.length_a   1.000
_cell.length_b   1.000
_cell.length_c   1.000
_cell.angle_alpha   90.00
_cell.angle_beta   90.00
_cell.angle_gamma   90.00
#
_symmetry.space_group_name_H-M   'P 1'
#
loop_
_entity.id
_entity.type
_entity.pdbx_description
1 polymer ?
#
loop_
_entity_poly.entity_id
_entity_poly.type
_entity_poly.pdbx_seq_one_letter_code
_entity_poly.pdbx_strand_id
1 'polypeptide(L)'
;MGCRPAAPVSLEEVNDSDLKAKLQNILDAETLPEAQQAVMEASVALSLLGCSEFIRSLDQKTAIVDEAARAYVEGRTKAAKEQFMDGLQTLGVANAIVNHHDQMRPLFVGGLHAVSLEEMQGLFQLHLSEPGSNNRRVENQTLLFWNDWLMEVDEGTRPVTLGQILTFASGVENIPPLGFCTTPRMEFLHCQDGSRRVFPEANTCEVILRLPLHPTYTLFVEFMESGILQSL
;
A
#
# COMPACT_ATOMS: atom_id res chain seq x y z
N MET A 1 2.98 -26.61 13.93
CA MET A 1 3.71 -25.57 14.68
C MET A 1 2.71 -24.88 15.57
N GLY A 2 2.96 -24.83 16.89
CA GLY A 2 2.00 -24.26 17.84
C GLY A 2 1.81 -22.77 17.59
N CYS A 3 0.56 -22.34 17.40
CA CYS A 3 0.20 -20.93 17.52
C CYS A 3 0.76 -20.43 18.86
N ARG A 4 1.54 -19.34 18.82
CA ARG A 4 1.77 -18.54 20.03
C ARG A 4 0.39 -18.25 20.64
N PRO A 5 0.19 -18.40 21.97
CA PRO A 5 -1.03 -17.92 22.59
C PRO A 5 -1.17 -16.44 22.23
N ALA A 6 -2.35 -16.06 21.73
CA ALA A 6 -2.67 -14.67 21.46
C ALA A 6 -2.36 -13.85 22.72
N ALA A 7 -1.76 -12.66 22.54
CA ALA A 7 -1.57 -11.74 23.65
C ALA A 7 -2.93 -11.51 24.35
N PRO A 8 -2.97 -11.33 25.67
CA PRO A 8 -4.22 -11.01 26.36
C PRO A 8 -4.83 -9.75 25.72
N VAL A 9 -6.10 -9.84 25.34
CA VAL A 9 -6.87 -8.74 24.75
C VAL A 9 -6.91 -7.60 25.76
N SER A 10 -6.40 -6.43 25.38
CA SER A 10 -6.48 -5.25 26.24
C SER A 10 -7.91 -4.73 26.30
N LEU A 11 -8.35 -4.18 27.45
CA LEU A 11 -9.62 -3.46 27.54
C LEU A 11 -9.69 -2.26 26.57
N GLU A 12 -8.55 -1.73 26.14
CA GLU A 12 -8.47 -0.70 25.11
C GLU A 12 -8.96 -1.17 23.73
N GLU A 13 -8.97 -2.48 23.46
CA GLU A 13 -9.44 -3.07 22.21
C GLU A 13 -10.97 -3.20 22.15
N VAL A 14 -11.65 -3.02 23.29
CA VAL A 14 -13.12 -2.97 23.36
C VAL A 14 -13.59 -1.59 22.91
N ASN A 15 -14.07 -1.50 21.67
CA ASN A 15 -14.54 -0.24 21.07
C ASN A 15 -15.95 0.20 21.52
N ASP A 16 -16.69 -0.65 22.26
CA ASP A 16 -17.94 -0.29 22.91
C ASP A 16 -17.66 0.35 24.27
N SER A 17 -17.93 1.65 24.36
CA SER A 17 -17.67 2.45 25.56
C SER A 17 -18.50 2.01 26.77
N ASP A 18 -19.73 1.53 26.57
CA ASP A 18 -20.60 1.08 27.67
C ASP A 18 -20.08 -0.24 28.24
N LEU A 19 -19.76 -1.20 27.37
CA LEU A 19 -19.15 -2.44 27.81
C LEU A 19 -17.80 -2.20 28.48
N LYS A 20 -16.94 -1.36 27.89
CA LYS A 20 -15.62 -1.06 28.46
C LYS A 20 -15.75 -0.47 29.86
N ALA A 21 -16.68 0.48 30.07
CA ALA A 21 -16.94 1.06 31.39
C ALA A 21 -17.43 0.00 32.40
N LYS A 22 -18.35 -0.88 31.99
CA LYS A 22 -18.86 -1.98 32.83
C LYS A 22 -17.75 -2.95 33.24
N LEU A 23 -16.87 -3.32 32.31
CA LEU A 23 -15.72 -4.20 32.59
C LEU A 23 -14.68 -3.51 33.49
N GLN A 24 -14.45 -2.21 33.30
CA GLN A 24 -13.57 -1.43 34.17
C GLN A 24 -14.12 -1.35 35.60
N ASN A 25 -15.42 -1.11 35.77
CA ASN A 25 -16.07 -1.11 37.09
C ASN A 25 -15.91 -2.45 37.82
N ILE A 26 -15.94 -3.57 37.09
CA ILE A 26 -15.66 -4.88 37.67
C ILE A 26 -14.21 -4.95 38.16
N LEU A 27 -13.22 -4.48 37.39
CA LEU A 27 -11.82 -4.48 37.82
C LEU A 27 -11.58 -3.60 39.05
N ASP A 28 -12.17 -2.40 39.05
CA ASP A 28 -11.96 -1.36 40.06
C ASP A 28 -12.60 -1.69 41.42
N ALA A 29 -13.55 -2.63 41.48
CA ALA A 29 -14.22 -3.00 42.72
C ALA A 29 -13.24 -3.53 43.77
N GLU A 30 -13.19 -2.91 44.97
CA GLU A 30 -12.23 -3.27 46.01
C GLU A 30 -12.77 -4.36 46.95
N THR A 31 -14.10 -4.50 47.02
CA THR A 31 -14.78 -5.47 47.89
C THR A 31 -15.62 -6.47 47.10
N LEU A 32 -15.82 -7.67 47.67
CA LEU A 32 -16.65 -8.70 47.04
C LEU A 32 -18.08 -8.22 46.73
N PRO A 33 -18.78 -7.50 47.62
CA PRO A 33 -20.11 -6.96 47.32
C PRO A 33 -20.11 -5.94 46.17
N GLU A 34 -19.13 -5.04 46.10
CA GLU A 34 -18.99 -4.08 44.98
C GLU A 34 -18.78 -4.82 43.66
N ALA A 35 -17.93 -5.84 43.66
CA ALA A 35 -17.63 -6.62 42.46
C ALA A 35 -18.83 -7.46 42.01
N GLN A 36 -19.62 -8.00 42.95
CA GLN A 36 -20.88 -8.68 42.66
C GLN A 36 -21.92 -7.72 42.05
N GLN A 37 -22.01 -6.50 42.58
CA GLN A 37 -22.89 -5.47 42.05
C GLN A 37 -22.47 -5.05 40.63
N ALA A 38 -21.17 -4.82 40.41
CA ALA A 38 -20.64 -4.47 39.08
C ALA A 38 -20.89 -5.57 38.03
N VAL A 39 -20.73 -6.85 38.41
CA VAL A 39 -21.07 -7.97 37.53
C VAL A 39 -22.56 -8.05 37.25
N MET A 40 -23.43 -7.77 38.24
CA MET A 40 -24.87 -7.72 38.04
C MET A 40 -25.28 -6.61 37.05
N GLU A 41 -24.63 -5.45 37.13
CA GLU A 41 -24.83 -4.34 36.19
C GLU A 41 -24.33 -4.66 34.77
N ALA A 42 -23.32 -5.52 34.66
CA ALA A 42 -22.78 -6.01 33.38
C ALA A 42 -23.48 -7.27 32.85
N SER A 43 -24.39 -7.89 33.61
CA SER A 43 -24.97 -9.22 33.34
C SER A 43 -25.44 -9.41 31.91
N VAL A 44 -26.30 -8.52 31.39
CA VAL A 44 -26.83 -8.61 30.01
C VAL A 44 -25.71 -8.68 28.97
N ALA A 45 -24.66 -7.88 29.13
CA ALA A 45 -23.55 -7.88 28.20
C ALA A 45 -22.70 -9.14 28.34
N LEU A 46 -22.48 -9.62 29.57
CA LEU A 46 -21.78 -10.88 29.84
C LEU A 46 -22.55 -12.07 29.26
N SER A 47 -23.88 -12.12 29.42
CA SER A 47 -24.74 -13.17 28.85
C SER A 47 -24.63 -13.23 27.33
N LEU A 48 -24.68 -12.07 26.65
CA LEU A 48 -24.55 -11.99 25.20
C LEU A 48 -23.18 -12.46 24.70
N LEU A 49 -22.14 -12.31 25.53
CA LEU A 49 -20.78 -12.78 25.27
C LEU A 49 -20.55 -14.23 25.73
N GLY A 50 -21.54 -14.87 26.37
CA GLY A 50 -21.43 -16.23 26.91
C GLY A 50 -20.49 -16.34 28.13
N CYS A 51 -20.30 -15.25 28.87
CA CYS A 51 -19.39 -15.17 30.02
C CYS A 51 -20.11 -15.40 31.35
N SER A 52 -19.36 -15.71 32.42
CA SER A 52 -19.92 -15.91 33.76
C SER A 52 -20.52 -14.63 34.35
N GLU A 53 -21.78 -14.70 34.78
CA GLU A 53 -22.51 -13.61 35.44
C GLU A 53 -22.36 -13.62 36.97
N PHE A 54 -21.41 -14.40 37.50
CA PHE A 54 -21.26 -14.56 38.95
C PHE A 54 -19.79 -14.63 39.38
N ILE A 55 -19.51 -14.02 40.53
CA ILE A 55 -18.21 -14.05 41.19
C ILE A 55 -18.36 -14.52 42.64
N ARG A 56 -17.43 -15.38 43.07
CA ARG A 56 -17.33 -15.93 44.43
C ARG A 56 -16.18 -15.33 45.23
N SER A 57 -15.20 -14.74 44.55
CA SER A 57 -14.02 -14.13 45.16
C SER A 57 -13.50 -12.99 44.27
N LEU A 58 -12.82 -12.01 44.88
CA LEU A 58 -12.19 -10.90 44.15
C LEU A 58 -11.12 -11.36 43.16
N ASP A 59 -10.48 -12.51 43.40
CA ASP A 59 -9.47 -13.07 42.50
C ASP A 59 -10.03 -13.46 41.12
N GLN A 60 -11.36 -13.55 40.97
CA GLN A 60 -12.03 -13.92 39.72
C GLN A 60 -12.30 -12.73 38.79
N LYS A 61 -12.17 -11.49 39.28
CA LYS A 61 -12.52 -10.27 38.52
C LYS A 61 -11.75 -10.19 37.20
N THR A 62 -10.43 -10.34 37.26
CA THR A 62 -9.56 -10.27 36.08
C THR A 62 -9.91 -11.36 35.07
N ALA A 63 -10.17 -12.58 35.53
CA ALA A 63 -10.51 -13.69 34.64
C ALA A 63 -11.83 -13.45 33.88
N ILE A 64 -12.88 -12.96 34.55
CA ILE A 64 -14.17 -12.65 33.91
C ILE A 64 -14.01 -11.51 32.91
N VAL A 65 -13.26 -10.47 33.28
CA VAL A 65 -13.03 -9.31 32.41
C VAL A 65 -12.21 -9.70 31.17
N ASP A 66 -11.16 -10.50 31.34
CA ASP A 66 -10.36 -11.03 30.23
C ASP A 66 -11.20 -11.92 29.30
N GLU A 67 -12.05 -12.77 29.86
CA GLU A 67 -12.95 -13.64 29.09
C GLU A 67 -13.96 -12.82 28.28
N ALA A 68 -14.59 -11.83 28.91
CA ALA A 68 -15.55 -10.94 28.27
C ALA A 68 -14.91 -10.07 27.18
N ALA A 69 -13.75 -9.48 27.44
CA ALA A 69 -13.00 -8.70 26.46
C ALA A 69 -12.61 -9.58 25.25
N ARG A 70 -12.12 -10.79 25.50
CA ARG A 70 -11.78 -11.75 24.45
C ARG A 70 -13.00 -12.17 23.63
N ALA A 71 -14.09 -12.54 24.29
CA ALA A 71 -15.33 -12.92 23.63
C ALA A 71 -15.88 -11.78 22.74
N TYR A 72 -15.75 -10.54 23.20
CA TYR A 72 -16.18 -9.36 22.44
C TYR A 72 -15.32 -9.11 21.19
N VAL A 73 -14.00 -9.10 21.36
CA VAL A 73 -13.04 -8.72 20.31
C VAL A 73 -12.84 -9.86 19.31
N GLU A 74 -12.58 -11.07 19.81
CA GLU A 74 -12.30 -12.23 18.97
C GLU A 74 -13.58 -12.92 18.52
N GLY A 75 -14.57 -13.07 19.42
CA GLY A 75 -15.76 -13.88 19.14
C GLY A 75 -16.60 -13.37 17.97
N ARG A 76 -16.75 -12.05 17.83
CA ARG A 76 -17.53 -11.46 16.71
C ARG A 76 -16.91 -11.68 15.35
N THR A 77 -15.59 -11.68 15.28
CA THR A 77 -14.85 -11.80 14.01
C THR A 77 -14.37 -13.21 13.74
N LYS A 78 -14.46 -14.12 14.72
CA LYS A 78 -13.93 -15.49 14.64
C LYS A 78 -14.42 -16.25 13.41
N ALA A 79 -15.73 -16.39 13.23
CA ALA A 79 -16.28 -17.17 12.11
C ALA A 79 -15.90 -16.57 10.76
N ALA A 80 -15.97 -15.24 10.62
CA ALA A 80 -15.56 -14.54 9.40
C ALA A 80 -14.05 -14.70 9.12
N LYS A 81 -13.22 -14.61 10.16
CA LYS A 81 -11.77 -14.81 10.09
C LYS A 81 -11.42 -16.25 9.71
N GLU A 82 -12.04 -17.24 10.34
CA GLU A 82 -11.84 -18.67 10.04
C GLU A 82 -12.21 -18.95 8.58
N GLN A 83 -13.40 -18.52 8.14
CA GLN A 83 -13.83 -18.68 6.75
C GLN A 83 -12.91 -17.97 5.75
N PHE A 84 -12.45 -16.76 6.08
CA PHE A 84 -11.51 -16.01 5.25
C PHE A 84 -10.16 -16.75 5.13
N MET A 85 -9.64 -17.26 6.24
CA MET A 85 -8.39 -18.03 6.28
C MET A 85 -8.51 -19.34 5.50
N ASP A 86 -9.64 -20.06 5.63
CA ASP A 86 -9.92 -21.28 4.87
C ASP A 86 -9.97 -20.99 3.35
N GLY A 87 -10.59 -19.87 2.96
CA GLY A 87 -10.60 -19.39 1.58
C GLY A 87 -9.19 -19.14 1.05
N LEU A 88 -8.37 -18.38 1.79
CA LEU A 88 -6.97 -18.13 1.43
C LEU A 88 -6.12 -19.41 1.40
N GLN A 89 -6.42 -20.38 2.25
CA GLN A 89 -5.72 -21.65 2.30
C GLN A 89 -5.98 -22.51 1.06
N THR A 90 -7.14 -22.36 0.40
CA THR A 90 -7.56 -23.17 -0.76
C THR A 90 -6.53 -23.16 -1.91
N LEU A 91 -5.87 -22.02 -2.15
CA LEU A 91 -4.81 -21.87 -3.16
C LEU A 91 -3.41 -21.67 -2.52
N GLY A 92 -3.27 -21.92 -1.21
CA GLY A 92 -2.02 -21.78 -0.49
C GLY A 92 -1.60 -20.33 -0.18
N VAL A 93 -2.46 -19.34 -0.41
CA VAL A 93 -2.17 -17.91 -0.16
C VAL A 93 -1.92 -17.66 1.33
N ALA A 94 -2.68 -18.29 2.22
CA ALA A 94 -2.46 -18.18 3.67
C ALA A 94 -1.04 -18.62 4.07
N ASN A 95 -0.56 -19.74 3.53
CA ASN A 95 0.82 -20.20 3.73
C ASN A 95 1.84 -19.22 3.14
N ALA A 96 1.57 -18.66 1.96
CA ALA A 96 2.45 -17.68 1.34
C ALA A 96 2.56 -16.39 2.18
N ILE A 97 1.44 -15.89 2.74
CA ILE A 97 1.42 -14.72 3.64
C ILE A 97 2.31 -14.98 4.87
N VAL A 98 2.20 -16.16 5.49
CA VAL A 98 2.98 -16.49 6.69
C VAL A 98 4.46 -16.68 6.38
N ASN A 99 4.80 -17.38 5.29
CA ASN A 99 6.19 -17.73 4.97
C ASN A 99 6.94 -16.62 4.22
N HIS A 100 6.23 -15.70 3.57
CA HIS A 100 6.79 -14.64 2.72
C HIS A 100 6.18 -13.27 3.05
N HIS A 101 5.99 -12.99 4.34
CA HIS A 101 5.28 -11.79 4.82
C HIS A 101 5.79 -10.50 4.16
N ASP A 102 7.10 -10.31 4.00
CA ASP A 102 7.65 -9.07 3.44
C ASP A 102 7.29 -8.86 1.96
N GLN A 103 7.15 -9.93 1.18
CA GLN A 103 6.74 -9.87 -0.23
C GLN A 103 5.23 -9.76 -0.38
N MET A 104 4.48 -10.40 0.53
CA MET A 104 3.02 -10.42 0.51
C MET A 104 2.43 -9.12 1.07
N ARG A 105 3.08 -8.52 2.07
CA ARG A 105 2.62 -7.28 2.71
C ARG A 105 2.26 -6.18 1.71
N PRO A 106 3.11 -5.76 0.76
CA PRO A 106 2.75 -4.69 -0.18
C PRO A 106 1.59 -5.05 -1.13
N LEU A 107 1.27 -6.34 -1.32
CA LEU A 107 0.12 -6.77 -2.12
C LEU A 107 -1.21 -6.62 -1.38
N PHE A 108 -1.20 -6.76 -0.05
CA PHE A 108 -2.41 -6.78 0.79
C PHE A 108 -2.56 -5.55 1.68
N VAL A 109 -1.48 -4.80 1.91
CA VAL A 109 -1.38 -3.72 2.90
C VAL A 109 -0.67 -2.54 2.27
N GLY A 110 -1.28 -1.34 2.36
CA GLY A 110 -0.73 -0.09 1.84
C GLY A 110 -1.35 0.35 0.51
N GLY A 111 -1.91 -0.57 -0.27
CA GLY A 111 -2.56 -0.26 -1.55
C GLY A 111 -1.56 0.20 -2.62
N LEU A 112 -2.07 0.53 -3.80
CA LEU A 112 -1.27 1.22 -4.81
C LEU A 112 -1.14 2.69 -4.43
N HIS A 113 0.08 3.20 -4.38
CA HIS A 113 0.36 4.62 -4.21
C HIS A 113 0.72 5.26 -5.55
N ALA A 114 0.42 6.57 -5.66
CA ALA A 114 0.84 7.35 -6.81
C ALA A 114 2.37 7.35 -6.90
N VAL A 115 2.89 7.19 -8.13
CA VAL A 115 4.34 7.18 -8.39
C VAL A 115 4.98 8.50 -7.94
N SER A 116 6.05 8.39 -7.17
CA SER A 116 6.86 9.52 -6.74
C SER A 116 7.91 9.91 -7.78
N LEU A 117 8.45 11.13 -7.66
CA LEU A 117 9.55 11.61 -8.50
C LEU A 117 10.77 10.67 -8.46
N GLU A 118 11.17 10.22 -7.27
CA GLU A 118 12.33 9.33 -7.09
C GLU A 118 12.10 7.97 -7.79
N GLU A 119 10.90 7.41 -7.65
CA GLU A 119 10.53 6.17 -8.34
C GLU A 119 10.53 6.35 -9.85
N MET A 120 9.97 7.46 -10.37
CA MET A 120 9.95 7.75 -11.81
C MET A 120 11.37 7.93 -12.38
N GLN A 121 12.26 8.64 -11.67
CA GLN A 121 13.65 8.82 -12.07
C GLN A 121 14.43 7.51 -12.06
N GLY A 122 14.14 6.62 -11.10
CA GLY A 122 14.77 5.30 -10.98
C GLY A 122 14.14 4.20 -11.83
N LEU A 123 13.00 4.46 -12.49
CA LEU A 123 12.20 3.42 -13.13
C LEU A 123 12.87 2.83 -14.37
N PHE A 124 13.48 3.67 -15.21
CA PHE A 124 13.92 3.28 -16.55
C PHE A 124 15.42 2.99 -16.60
N GLN A 125 15.78 1.83 -17.16
CA GLN A 125 17.16 1.54 -17.55
C GLN A 125 17.53 2.35 -18.80
N LEU A 126 18.59 3.15 -18.70
CA LEU A 126 19.08 3.99 -19.79
C LEU A 126 19.96 3.20 -20.76
N HIS A 127 19.67 3.27 -22.06
CA HIS A 127 20.57 2.77 -23.11
C HIS A 127 21.16 3.94 -23.90
N LEU A 128 22.42 4.26 -23.60
CA LEU A 128 23.12 5.42 -24.16
C LEU A 128 24.13 5.01 -25.22
N SER A 129 24.29 5.84 -26.24
CA SER A 129 25.29 5.70 -27.32
C SER A 129 26.72 5.72 -26.78
N GLU A 130 27.73 5.36 -27.57
CA GLU A 130 29.11 5.28 -27.09
C GLU A 130 29.63 6.59 -26.45
N PRO A 131 30.40 6.52 -25.35
CA PRO A 131 31.04 7.70 -24.76
C PRO A 131 31.86 8.48 -25.78
N GLY A 132 31.70 9.81 -25.80
CA GLY A 132 32.40 10.69 -26.74
C GLY A 132 31.72 10.86 -28.11
N SER A 133 30.67 10.11 -28.41
CA SER A 133 29.89 10.30 -29.64
C SER A 133 29.02 11.55 -29.60
N ASN A 134 28.68 12.08 -30.79
CA ASN A 134 27.71 13.18 -30.91
C ASN A 134 26.34 12.78 -30.34
N ASN A 135 25.93 11.53 -30.55
CA ASN A 135 24.68 11.01 -30.00
C ASN A 135 24.68 11.04 -28.48
N ARG A 136 25.74 10.57 -27.83
CA ARG A 136 25.86 10.63 -26.36
C ARG A 136 25.71 12.04 -25.81
N ARG A 137 26.28 13.04 -26.50
CA ARG A 137 26.15 14.45 -26.10
C ARG A 137 24.70 14.92 -26.12
N VAL A 138 23.96 14.58 -27.17
CA VAL A 138 22.55 14.96 -27.31
C VAL A 138 21.66 14.19 -26.35
N GLU A 139 21.90 12.89 -26.16
CA GLU A 139 21.19 12.06 -25.17
C GLU A 139 21.35 12.61 -23.75
N ASN A 140 22.57 12.96 -23.34
CA ASN A 140 22.81 13.56 -22.03
C ASN A 140 22.07 14.90 -21.87
N GLN A 141 22.01 15.73 -22.93
CA GLN A 141 21.25 16.97 -22.90
C GLN A 141 19.74 16.69 -22.74
N THR A 142 19.20 15.72 -23.48
CA THR A 142 17.80 15.30 -23.35
C THR A 142 17.50 14.74 -21.96
N LEU A 143 18.43 14.03 -21.33
CA LEU A 143 18.28 13.56 -19.95
C LEU A 143 18.24 14.71 -18.94
N LEU A 144 19.00 15.78 -19.14
CA LEU A 144 18.89 16.97 -18.31
C LEU A 144 17.50 17.59 -18.44
N PHE A 145 17.02 17.76 -19.67
CA PHE A 145 15.67 18.26 -19.93
C PHE A 145 14.59 17.36 -19.30
N TRP A 146 14.75 16.04 -19.41
CA TRP A 146 13.85 15.08 -18.79
C TRP A 146 13.78 15.25 -17.26
N ASN A 147 14.92 15.32 -16.59
CA ASN A 147 14.95 15.45 -15.13
C ASN A 147 14.40 16.80 -14.64
N ASP A 148 14.79 17.90 -15.30
CA ASP A 148 14.29 19.24 -14.98
C ASP A 148 12.75 19.30 -15.15
N TRP A 149 12.24 18.71 -16.23
CA TRP A 149 10.80 18.65 -16.48
C TRP A 149 10.05 17.77 -15.49
N LEU A 150 10.60 16.61 -15.10
CA LEU A 150 9.99 15.76 -14.08
C LEU A 150 9.84 16.48 -12.74
N MET A 151 10.82 17.30 -12.35
CA MET A 151 10.72 18.12 -11.12
C MET A 151 9.56 19.11 -11.21
N GLU A 152 9.44 19.82 -12.33
CA GLU A 152 8.34 20.78 -12.54
C GLU A 152 6.95 20.10 -12.58
N VAL A 153 6.89 18.86 -13.11
CA VAL A 153 5.69 18.01 -13.09
C VAL A 153 5.32 17.60 -11.66
N ASP A 154 6.30 17.17 -10.86
CA ASP A 154 6.10 16.78 -9.46
C ASP A 154 5.66 17.98 -8.59
N GLU A 155 6.19 19.17 -8.87
CA GLU A 155 5.77 20.43 -8.24
C GLU A 155 4.34 20.87 -8.66
N GLY A 156 3.73 20.21 -9.65
CA GLY A 156 2.38 20.51 -10.13
C GLY A 156 2.30 21.78 -11.00
N THR A 157 3.43 22.22 -11.56
CA THR A 157 3.50 23.42 -12.43
C THR A 157 3.25 23.11 -13.91
N ARG A 158 3.12 21.83 -14.25
CA ARG A 158 2.89 21.33 -15.61
C ARG A 158 1.49 20.72 -15.75
N PRO A 159 0.94 20.67 -16.98
CA PRO A 159 -0.40 20.13 -17.23
C PRO A 159 -0.47 18.59 -17.20
N VAL A 160 0.67 17.90 -17.17
CA VAL A 160 0.75 16.45 -17.02
C VAL A 160 1.13 16.07 -15.59
N THR A 161 0.79 14.85 -15.16
CA THR A 161 1.21 14.28 -13.88
C THR A 161 2.20 13.12 -14.07
N LEU A 162 2.94 12.77 -13.01
CA LEU A 162 3.82 11.59 -13.02
C LEU A 162 3.03 10.30 -13.33
N GLY A 163 1.80 10.19 -12.82
CA GLY A 163 0.90 9.07 -13.13
C GLY A 163 0.55 9.00 -14.62
N GLN A 164 0.26 10.13 -15.27
CA GLN A 164 0.00 10.17 -16.72
C GLN A 164 1.23 9.78 -17.55
N ILE A 165 2.43 10.20 -17.12
CA ILE A 165 3.69 9.78 -17.73
C ILE A 165 3.85 8.26 -17.60
N LEU A 166 3.57 7.70 -16.43
CA LEU A 166 3.63 6.26 -16.19
C LEU A 166 2.62 5.50 -17.05
N THR A 167 1.37 5.97 -17.11
CA THR A 167 0.32 5.37 -17.94
C THR A 167 0.70 5.42 -19.41
N PHE A 168 1.26 6.53 -19.89
CA PHE A 168 1.74 6.63 -21.27
C PHE A 168 2.82 5.59 -21.56
N ALA A 169 3.80 5.42 -20.66
CA ALA A 169 4.93 4.52 -20.87
C ALA A 169 4.57 3.03 -20.68
N SER A 170 3.66 2.72 -19.75
CA SER A 170 3.44 1.34 -19.25
C SER A 170 1.99 0.85 -19.37
N GLY A 171 1.03 1.74 -19.64
CA GLY A 171 -0.40 1.43 -19.67
C GLY A 171 -1.05 1.29 -18.30
N VAL A 172 -0.32 1.53 -17.20
CA VAL A 172 -0.86 1.47 -15.83
C VAL A 172 -0.56 2.76 -15.05
N GLU A 173 -1.45 3.10 -14.12
CA GLU A 173 -1.38 4.35 -13.34
C GLU A 173 -0.41 4.28 -12.16
N ASN A 174 -0.03 3.07 -11.71
CA ASN A 174 0.83 2.86 -10.57
C ASN A 174 1.85 1.75 -10.87
N ILE A 175 3.04 1.86 -10.26
CA ILE A 175 4.06 0.82 -10.36
C ILE A 175 3.51 -0.42 -9.63
N PRO A 176 3.48 -1.62 -10.27
CA PRO A 176 3.01 -2.81 -9.59
C PRO A 176 3.86 -3.11 -8.35
N PRO A 177 3.30 -3.64 -7.24
CA PRO A 177 4.06 -3.88 -6.01
C PRO A 177 5.25 -4.85 -6.17
N LEU A 178 5.21 -5.71 -7.19
CA LEU A 178 6.30 -6.63 -7.55
C LEU A 178 7.15 -6.12 -8.73
N GLY A 179 6.93 -4.88 -9.17
CA GLY A 179 7.52 -4.30 -10.36
C GLY A 179 6.89 -4.80 -11.67
N PHE A 180 7.45 -4.35 -12.79
CA PHE A 180 7.04 -4.75 -14.13
C PHE A 180 7.62 -6.10 -14.53
N CYS A 181 6.90 -6.85 -15.38
CA CYS A 181 7.36 -8.14 -15.90
C CYS A 181 8.59 -8.02 -16.81
N THR A 182 8.77 -6.87 -17.46
CA THR A 182 9.96 -6.50 -18.22
C THR A 182 10.70 -5.39 -17.49
N THR A 183 12.01 -5.30 -17.71
CA THR A 183 12.80 -4.16 -17.23
C THR A 183 12.41 -2.92 -18.03
N PRO A 184 11.84 -1.86 -17.40
CA PRO A 184 11.50 -0.64 -18.11
C PRO A 184 12.74 0.01 -18.72
N ARG A 185 12.61 0.58 -19.92
CA ARG A 185 13.74 1.16 -20.65
C ARG A 185 13.44 2.55 -21.16
N MET A 186 14.49 3.37 -21.21
CA MET A 186 14.47 4.66 -21.86
C MET A 186 15.40 4.65 -23.07
N GLU A 187 14.84 5.00 -24.22
CA GLU A 187 15.54 5.10 -25.50
C GLU A 187 15.42 6.52 -26.06
N PHE A 188 16.23 6.83 -27.06
CA PHE A 188 16.27 8.15 -27.67
C PHE A 188 15.92 8.07 -29.15
N LEU A 189 15.06 8.99 -29.59
CA LEU A 189 14.59 9.07 -30.97
C LEU A 189 15.62 9.78 -31.84
N HIS A 190 16.72 9.09 -32.13
CA HIS A 190 17.69 9.54 -33.12
C HIS A 190 17.03 9.66 -34.49
N CYS A 191 17.29 10.78 -35.18
CA CYS A 191 16.84 10.97 -36.55
C CYS A 191 17.54 9.96 -37.47
N GLN A 192 16.83 8.88 -37.81
CA GLN A 192 17.24 7.96 -38.87
C GLN A 192 16.47 8.36 -40.13
N ASP A 193 17.20 8.58 -41.22
CA ASP A 193 16.66 8.76 -42.58
C ASP A 193 15.79 10.01 -42.83
N GLY A 194 16.01 11.10 -42.08
CA GLY A 194 15.35 12.39 -42.32
C GLY A 194 13.89 12.46 -41.85
N SER A 195 13.37 11.41 -41.22
CA SER A 195 12.07 11.44 -40.54
C SER A 195 12.20 12.16 -39.19
N ARG A 196 11.44 13.25 -39.02
CA ARG A 196 11.51 14.08 -37.80
C ARG A 196 10.55 13.52 -36.74
N ARG A 197 11.06 12.69 -35.84
CA ARG A 197 10.30 12.14 -34.70
C ARG A 197 10.33 13.14 -33.53
N VAL A 198 9.32 14.01 -33.50
CA VAL A 198 9.27 15.15 -32.57
C VAL A 198 8.50 14.86 -31.28
N PHE A 199 7.61 13.87 -31.28
CA PHE A 199 6.80 13.46 -30.12
C PHE A 199 7.45 12.28 -29.39
N PRO A 200 7.20 12.11 -28.08
CA PRO A 200 7.56 10.89 -27.39
C PRO A 200 6.81 9.69 -27.95
N GLU A 201 7.40 8.52 -27.79
CA GLU A 201 6.76 7.26 -28.16
C GLU A 201 6.88 6.25 -27.02
N ALA A 202 5.87 5.41 -26.87
CA ALA A 202 5.87 4.34 -25.88
C ALA A 202 5.61 2.98 -26.52
N ASN A 203 6.26 1.95 -25.97
CA ASN A 203 5.80 0.57 -26.12
C ASN A 203 5.37 0.10 -24.73
N THR A 204 4.07 0.08 -24.49
CA THR A 204 3.49 -0.25 -23.18
C THR A 204 3.69 -1.72 -22.80
N CYS A 205 3.72 -2.64 -23.77
CA CYS A 205 3.95 -4.06 -23.50
C CYS A 205 5.36 -4.34 -22.93
N GLU A 206 6.36 -3.65 -23.47
CA GLU A 206 7.76 -3.78 -23.04
C GLU A 206 8.19 -2.72 -22.03
N VAL A 207 7.31 -1.76 -21.74
CA VAL A 207 7.56 -0.59 -20.89
C VAL A 207 8.78 0.22 -21.37
N ILE A 208 8.76 0.58 -22.66
CA ILE A 208 9.83 1.38 -23.29
C ILE A 208 9.31 2.77 -23.56
N LEU A 209 9.92 3.77 -22.92
CA LEU A 209 9.71 5.19 -23.21
C LEU A 209 10.81 5.71 -24.13
N ARG A 210 10.43 6.34 -25.25
CA ARG A 210 11.36 6.93 -26.21
C ARG A 210 11.26 8.43 -26.17
N LEU A 211 12.36 9.09 -25.81
CA LEU A 211 12.43 10.54 -25.71
C LEU A 211 12.78 11.19 -27.06
N PRO A 212 12.04 12.23 -27.48
CA PRO A 212 12.38 13.01 -28.65
C PRO A 212 13.61 13.89 -28.37
N LEU A 213 14.47 14.04 -29.37
CA LEU A 213 15.67 14.88 -29.26
C LEU A 213 15.35 16.30 -29.75
N HIS A 214 15.40 17.28 -28.83
CA HIS A 214 15.13 18.68 -29.14
C HIS A 214 16.32 19.58 -28.75
N PRO A 215 16.55 20.69 -29.49
CA PRO A 215 17.68 21.58 -29.23
C PRO A 215 17.50 22.45 -27.99
N THR A 216 16.26 22.67 -27.55
CA THR A 216 15.93 23.54 -26.42
C THR A 216 14.95 22.84 -25.46
N TYR A 217 15.03 23.23 -24.19
CA TYR A 217 14.15 22.74 -23.13
C TYR A 217 12.67 23.01 -23.44
N THR A 218 12.34 24.23 -23.89
CA THR A 218 10.97 24.62 -24.20
C THR A 218 10.32 23.72 -25.26
N LEU A 219 11.05 23.40 -26.34
CA LEU A 219 10.53 22.50 -27.38
C LEU A 219 10.39 21.07 -26.84
N PHE A 220 11.36 20.61 -26.06
CA PHE A 220 11.25 19.30 -25.41
C PHE A 220 9.95 19.19 -24.60
N VAL A 221 9.71 20.14 -23.70
CA VAL A 221 8.53 20.16 -22.84
C VAL A 221 7.23 20.22 -23.66
N GLU A 222 7.13 21.15 -24.62
CA GLU A 222 5.95 21.31 -25.47
C GLU A 222 5.54 20.00 -26.15
N PHE A 223 6.50 19.32 -26.79
CA PHE A 223 6.22 18.08 -27.51
C PHE A 223 6.02 16.88 -26.59
N MET A 224 6.69 16.82 -25.45
CA MET A 224 6.47 15.79 -24.43
C MET A 224 5.04 15.86 -23.89
N GLU A 225 4.62 17.04 -23.43
CA GLU A 225 3.28 17.25 -22.86
C GLU A 225 2.19 17.00 -23.91
N SER A 226 2.37 17.55 -25.10
CA SER A 226 1.43 17.37 -26.21
C SER A 226 1.28 15.91 -26.63
N GLY A 227 2.40 15.17 -26.72
CA GLY A 227 2.38 13.75 -27.09
C GLY A 227 1.70 12.88 -26.03
N ILE A 228 1.95 13.13 -24.75
CA ILE A 228 1.35 12.37 -23.64
C ILE A 228 -0.14 12.67 -23.54
N LEU A 229 -0.55 13.95 -23.52
CA LEU A 229 -1.95 14.35 -23.34
C LEU A 229 -2.86 13.91 -24.50
N GLN A 230 -2.33 13.77 -25.72
CA GLN A 230 -3.11 13.31 -26.87
C GLN A 230 -3.21 11.79 -26.98
N SER A 231 -2.42 11.06 -26.18
CA SER A 231 -2.35 9.59 -26.22
C SER A 231 -3.12 8.91 -25.08
N LEU A 232 -3.62 9.69 -24.12
CA LEU A 232 -4.42 9.27 -22.97
C LEU A 232 -5.89 9.66 -23.19
#